data_AF-A0A6I7X2X6-F1
#
_entry.id   AF-A0A6I7X2X6-F1
#
_cell.length_a   1.000
_cell.length_b   1.000
_cell.length_c   1.000
_cell.angle_alpha   90.00
_cell.angle_beta   90.00
_cell.angle_gamma   90.00
#
_symmetry.space_group_name_H-M   'P 1'
#
loop_
_entity.id
_entity.type
_entity.pdbx_description
1 polymer ?
#
loop_
_entity_poly.entity_id
_entity_poly.type
_entity_poly.pdbx_seq_one_letter_code
_entity_poly.pdbx_strand_id
1 'polypeptide(L)'
;AAGEGNYGYNAATGEYGDMIEMGILDPAKVTRAALQNAASVASLMITTEVMVADAPSDDSAPAMPDMGGMGGMGGMGGMGGMM
;
A
#
# COMPACT_ATOMS: atom_id res chain seq x y z
N ALA A 1 19.22 12.13 32.69
CA ALA A 1 18.16 13.14 32.73
C ALA A 1 16.91 12.50 32.15
N ALA A 2 15.85 12.34 32.94
CA ALA A 2 14.54 12.03 32.38
C ALA A 2 14.03 13.34 31.77
N GLY A 3 14.05 13.46 30.45
CA GLY A 3 13.65 14.69 29.79
C GLY A 3 12.15 14.94 29.97
N GLU A 4 11.80 16.05 30.61
CA GLU A 4 10.42 16.56 30.65
C GLU A 4 10.25 17.65 29.58
N GLY A 5 9.08 17.72 28.95
CA GLY A 5 8.76 18.75 27.96
C GLY A 5 9.51 18.58 26.63
N ASN A 6 10.31 19.57 26.25
CA ASN A 6 10.94 19.68 24.92
C ASN A 6 12.25 18.90 24.78
N TYR A 7 12.67 18.15 25.79
CA TYR A 7 13.91 17.40 25.73
C TYR A 7 13.77 16.21 24.77
N GLY A 8 14.65 16.12 23.78
CA GLY A 8 14.57 15.11 22.73
C GLY A 8 15.92 14.78 22.10
N TYR A 9 15.88 13.99 21.04
CA TYR A 9 17.05 13.51 20.29
C TYR A 9 17.15 14.22 18.95
N ASN A 10 18.31 14.82 18.67
CA ASN A 10 18.63 15.38 17.38
C ASN A 10 19.28 14.32 16.48
N ALA A 11 18.54 13.84 15.49
CA ALA A 11 19.03 12.80 14.58
C ALA A 11 20.16 13.26 13.64
N ALA A 12 20.33 14.57 13.42
CA ALA A 12 21.40 15.08 12.56
C ALA A 12 22.77 15.11 13.28
N THR A 13 22.78 15.34 14.58
CA THR A 13 24.02 15.45 15.39
C THR A 13 24.25 14.26 16.31
N GLY A 14 23.21 13.48 16.62
CA GLY A 14 23.27 12.37 17.57
C GLY A 14 23.19 12.79 19.04
N GLU A 15 22.85 14.04 19.32
CA GLU A 15 22.87 14.60 20.68
C GLU A 15 21.45 14.71 21.26
N TYR A 16 21.36 14.66 22.60
CA TYR A 16 20.13 14.91 23.34
C TYR A 16 20.14 16.30 23.97
N GLY A 17 19.03 17.01 23.91
CA GLY A 17 18.88 18.34 24.52
C GLY A 17 17.52 18.97 24.25
N ASP A 18 17.42 20.29 24.46
CA ASP A 18 16.18 21.02 24.20
C ASP A 18 15.94 21.17 22.70
N MET A 19 14.85 20.59 22.21
CA MET A 19 14.52 20.55 20.79
C MET A 19 14.12 21.93 20.24
N ILE A 20 13.58 22.83 21.08
CA ILE A 20 13.23 24.19 20.67
C ILE A 20 14.49 25.03 20.47
N GLU A 21 15.43 24.96 21.41
CA GLU A 21 16.73 25.65 21.29
C GLU A 21 17.53 25.15 20.08
N MET A 22 17.43 23.87 19.76
CA MET A 22 18.02 23.27 18.55
C MET A 22 17.28 23.63 17.26
N GLY A 23 16.14 24.32 17.33
CA GLY A 23 15.34 24.72 16.16
C GLY A 23 14.55 23.57 15.52
N ILE A 24 14.34 22.47 16.24
CA ILE A 24 13.58 21.30 15.78
C ILE A 24 12.16 21.37 16.35
N LEU A 25 11.25 22.00 15.61
CA LEU A 25 9.85 22.15 15.99
C LEU A 25 8.94 21.26 15.13
N ASP A 26 8.08 20.48 15.78
CA ASP A 26 6.98 19.75 15.12
C ASP A 26 5.64 20.45 15.41
N PRO A 27 4.84 20.83 14.39
CA PRO A 27 3.53 21.43 14.64
C PRO A 27 2.63 20.46 15.42
N ALA A 28 1.99 20.94 16.48
CA ALA A 28 1.12 20.11 17.33
C ALA A 28 0.03 19.33 16.55
N LYS A 29 -0.43 19.87 15.42
CA LYS A 29 -1.39 19.19 14.53
C LYS A 29 -0.82 17.90 13.93
N VAL A 30 0.46 17.89 13.55
CA VAL A 30 1.14 16.73 12.95
C VAL A 30 1.19 15.59 13.95
N THR A 31 1.73 15.83 15.14
CA THR A 31 1.83 14.80 16.19
C THR A 31 0.44 14.29 16.61
N ARG A 32 -0.54 15.18 16.81
CA ARG A 32 -1.92 14.79 17.15
C ARG A 32 -2.56 13.93 16.07
N ALA A 33 -2.46 14.34 14.81
CA ALA A 33 -3.06 13.61 13.69
C ALA A 33 -2.39 12.24 13.50
N ALA A 34 -1.06 12.17 13.64
CA ALA A 34 -0.31 10.92 13.56
C ALA A 34 -0.79 9.91 14.62
N LEU A 35 -0.91 10.34 15.89
CA LEU A 35 -1.41 9.49 16.97
C LEU A 35 -2.86 9.06 16.75
N GLN A 36 -3.73 9.98 16.32
CA GLN A 36 -5.13 9.66 16.06
C GLN A 36 -5.29 8.62 14.93
N ASN A 37 -4.54 8.79 13.84
CA ASN A 37 -4.58 7.86 12.71
C ASN A 37 -3.99 6.50 13.10
N ALA A 38 -2.88 6.48 13.85
CA ALA A 38 -2.30 5.26 14.37
C ALA A 38 -3.28 4.51 15.28
N ALA A 39 -3.95 5.21 16.19
CA ALA A 39 -4.98 4.62 17.04
C ALA A 39 -6.14 4.05 16.23
N SER A 40 -6.59 4.74 15.17
CA SER A 40 -7.66 4.26 14.28
C SER A 40 -7.29 2.96 13.56
N VAL A 41 -6.06 2.82 13.08
CA VAL A 41 -5.60 1.58 12.43
C VAL A 41 -5.41 0.49 13.47
N ALA A 42 -4.78 0.81 14.60
CA ALA A 42 -4.58 -0.15 15.69
C ALA A 42 -5.91 -0.71 16.23
N SER A 43 -6.95 0.13 16.37
CA SER A 43 -8.26 -0.33 16.79
C SER A 43 -8.86 -1.34 15.81
N LEU A 44 -8.76 -1.08 14.50
CA LEU A 44 -9.20 -2.03 13.47
C LEU A 44 -8.44 -3.35 13.57
N MET A 45 -7.12 -3.30 13.69
CA MET A 45 -6.27 -4.49 13.74
C MET A 45 -6.55 -5.37 14.97
N ILE A 46 -6.81 -4.76 16.13
CA ILE A 46 -7.08 -5.50 17.38
C ILE A 46 -8.48 -6.13 17.37
N THR A 47 -9.47 -5.50 16.72
CA THR A 47 -10.84 -6.01 16.67
C THR A 47 -11.14 -6.91 15.47
N THR A 48 -10.22 -7.00 14.50
CA THR A 48 -10.41 -7.85 13.32
C THR A 48 -9.96 -9.27 13.62
N GLU A 49 -10.89 -10.21 13.65
CA GLU A 49 -10.63 -11.61 14.01
C GLU A 49 -10.12 -12.44 12.83
N VAL A 50 -10.54 -12.11 11.61
CA VAL A 50 -10.13 -12.80 10.38
C VAL A 50 -10.05 -11.84 9.21
N MET A 51 -9.01 -12.00 8.39
CA MET A 51 -8.86 -11.34 7.10
C MET A 51 -8.77 -12.42 6.03
N VAL A 52 -9.66 -12.38 5.04
CA VAL A 52 -9.62 -13.26 3.87
C VAL A 52 -9.06 -12.45 2.70
N ALA A 53 -8.03 -12.98 2.05
CA ALA A 53 -7.43 -12.38 0.87
C ALA A 53 -7.25 -13.46 -0.21
N ASP A 54 -7.52 -13.11 -1.46
CA ASP A 54 -7.24 -13.96 -2.61
C ASP A 54 -5.74 -13.92 -2.95
N ALA A 55 -5.21 -15.04 -3.43
CA ALA A 55 -3.86 -15.07 -3.95
C ALA A 55 -3.76 -14.18 -5.21
N PRO A 56 -2.59 -13.54 -5.46
CA PRO A 56 -2.34 -12.90 -6.74
C PRO A 56 -2.62 -13.88 -7.89
N SER A 57 -3.41 -13.47 -8.88
CA SER A 57 -3.64 -14.30 -10.07
C SER A 57 -2.47 -14.18 -11.04
N ASP A 58 -2.03 -15.32 -11.59
CA ASP A 58 -1.10 -15.39 -12.73
C ASP A 58 -1.80 -15.06 -14.06
N ASP A 59 -3.11 -14.77 -14.04
CA ASP A 59 -3.85 -14.36 -15.22
C ASP A 59 -3.32 -13.00 -15.69
N SER A 60 -2.41 -13.04 -16.68
CA SER A 60 -2.23 -11.94 -17.61
C SER A 60 -3.62 -11.49 -18.05
N ALA A 61 -3.95 -10.21 -17.85
CA ALA A 61 -5.20 -9.60 -18.28
C ALA A 61 -5.63 -10.22 -19.62
N PRO A 62 -6.91 -10.65 -19.76
CA PRO A 62 -7.35 -11.42 -20.91
C PRO A 62 -6.84 -10.73 -22.18
N ALA A 63 -6.03 -11.45 -22.95
CA ALA A 63 -5.49 -10.94 -24.19
C ALA A 63 -6.67 -10.43 -25.00
N MET A 64 -6.76 -9.10 -25.13
CA MET A 64 -7.74 -8.47 -26.02
C MET A 64 -7.58 -9.17 -27.38
N PRO A 65 -8.65 -9.77 -27.93
CA PRO A 65 -8.54 -10.46 -29.21
C PRO A 65 -7.90 -9.53 -30.23
N ASP A 66 -6.81 -9.97 -30.82
CA ASP A 66 -6.13 -9.25 -31.89
C ASP A 66 -7.14 -9.05 -33.04
N MET A 67 -7.71 -7.83 -33.11
CA MET A 67 -8.54 -7.37 -34.22
C MET A 67 -7.64 -7.00 -35.41
N GLY A 68 -6.79 -7.93 -35.85
CA GLY A 68 -5.71 -7.62 -36.78
C GLY A 68 -5.25 -8.82 -37.58
N GLY A 69 -6.14 -9.55 -38.25
CA GLY A 69 -5.66 -10.62 -39.11
C GLY A 69 -6.68 -11.53 -39.80
N MET A 70 -7.81 -11.00 -40.30
CA MET A 70 -8.64 -11.77 -41.24
C MET A 70 -7.97 -11.76 -42.63
N GLY A 71 -6.84 -12.45 -42.74
CA GLY A 71 -6.00 -12.52 -43.92
C GLY A 71 -5.54 -13.95 -44.18
N GLY A 72 -6.43 -14.76 -44.76
CA GLY A 72 -6.07 -15.89 -45.62
C GLY A 72 -5.63 -17.19 -44.95
N MET A 73 -6.52 -18.19 -44.94
CA MET A 73 -6.15 -19.56 -45.30
C MET A 73 -7.42 -20.32 -45.70
N GLY A 74 -7.60 -20.51 -47.01
CA GLY A 74 -8.56 -21.48 -47.54
C GLY A 74 -8.12 -22.90 -47.20
N GLY A 75 -9.10 -23.76 -46.93
CA GLY A 75 -8.88 -25.17 -46.60
C GLY A 75 -10.20 -25.91 -46.45
N MET A 76 -10.88 -26.10 -47.56
CA MET A 76 -12.10 -26.90 -47.68
C MET A 76 -11.82 -28.38 -47.42
N GLY A 77 -12.62 -29.02 -46.55
CA GLY A 77 -12.77 -30.47 -46.53
C GLY A 77 -13.08 -31.05 -45.15
N GLY A 78 -14.33 -31.46 -44.91
CA GLY A 78 -14.65 -32.24 -43.71
C GLY A 78 -16.10 -32.20 -43.26
N MET A 79 -16.98 -32.75 -44.09
CA MET A 79 -18.40 -32.97 -43.83
C MET A 79 -18.63 -34.01 -42.70
N GLY A 80 -19.59 -33.76 -41.80
CA GLY A 80 -20.24 -34.82 -41.02
C GLY A 80 -20.78 -34.38 -39.65
N GLY A 81 -22.07 -34.62 -39.40
CA GLY A 81 -22.84 -34.20 -38.22
C GLY A 81 -22.30 -34.72 -36.88
N MET A 82 -22.80 -34.25 -35.73
CA MET A 82 -24.16 -34.48 -35.26
C MET A 82 -24.45 -33.57 -34.06
N MET A 83 -25.68 -33.04 -34.06
CA MET A 83 -26.58 -32.79 -32.90
C MET A 83 -25.98 -32.27 -31.61
#